data_AF-A0AAE3SIQ7-F1
#
_entry.id   AF-A0AAE3SIQ7-F1
#
_cell.length_a   1.000
_cell.length_b   1.000
_cell.length_c   1.000
_cell.angle_alpha   90.00
_cell.angle_beta   90.00
_cell.angle_gamma   90.00
#
_symmetry.space_group_name_H-M   'P 1'
#
loop_
_entity.id
_entity.type
_entity.pdbx_description
1 polymer ?
#
loop_
_entity_poly.entity_id
_entity_poly.type
_entity_poly.pdbx_seq_one_letter_code
_entity_poly.pdbx_strand_id
1 'polypeptide(L)'
;MQQYFNISRFLKYAKYNFVMNQKTYLLSISGLSAGLFLVTLVMSYNKSLAYNNSNWPPFFFICMAIVLLPVIGHSFPFLRKKELSLKHYMLPASVFEKFTFEFILKLIFIPTLFVLIFPLVSNLAVSAADFIYHVNPDNTPRDFISFSYDAVYTVIDKNNGFNKVVALLITTSAFLAFTGSSVFKKYPLIKTVLFLGCLILSVIGYFYILMQKLRLENGIAYTFKSLFSSDTEALNALYIFLIFSALCSISYAYFKLKEREV
;
A
#
# COMPACT_ATOMS: atom_id res chain seq x y z
N MET A 1 31.58 10.07 10.04
CA MET A 1 30.24 10.64 9.82
C MET A 1 29.56 10.84 11.17
N GLN A 2 28.89 11.98 11.40
CA GLN A 2 28.18 12.25 12.65
C GLN A 2 27.00 11.27 12.80
N GLN A 3 27.02 10.46 13.86
CA GLN A 3 26.08 9.34 14.06
C GLN A 3 24.74 9.76 14.68
N TYR A 4 24.66 10.95 15.29
CA TYR A 4 23.47 11.42 15.99
C TYR A 4 22.47 12.07 15.03
N PHE A 5 21.18 11.84 15.25
CA PHE A 5 20.11 12.52 14.52
C PHE A 5 20.14 14.03 14.79
N ASN A 6 20.05 14.84 13.75
CA ASN A 6 19.95 16.30 13.84
C ASN A 6 18.80 16.82 12.97
N ILE A 7 17.80 17.42 13.63
CA ILE A 7 16.60 17.92 12.96
C ILE A 7 16.90 18.99 11.90
N SER A 8 17.90 19.84 12.10
CA SER A 8 18.29 20.87 11.14
C SER A 8 18.85 20.26 9.86
N ARG A 9 19.69 19.23 9.97
CA ARG A 9 20.21 18.49 8.81
C ARG A 9 19.09 17.72 8.10
N PHE A 10 18.21 17.07 8.87
CA PHE A 10 17.04 16.39 8.33
C PHE A 10 16.15 17.32 7.51
N LEU A 11 15.82 18.52 8.02
CA LEU A 11 15.00 19.50 7.31
C LEU A 11 15.70 20.05 6.06
N LYS A 12 17.02 20.30 6.12
CA LYS A 12 17.81 20.69 4.95
C LYS A 12 17.79 19.60 3.87
N TYR A 13 17.93 18.33 4.27
CA TYR A 13 17.82 17.18 3.37
C TYR A 13 16.42 17.06 2.77
N ALA A 14 15.37 17.20 3.57
CA ALA A 14 13.98 17.18 3.11
C ALA A 14 13.70 18.30 2.10
N LYS A 15 14.14 19.54 2.37
CA LYS A 15 14.03 20.67 1.45
C LYS A 15 14.78 20.41 0.15
N TYR A 16 16.01 19.91 0.24
CA TYR A 16 16.82 19.55 -0.93
C TYR A 16 16.11 18.50 -1.81
N ASN A 17 15.61 17.42 -1.19
CA ASN A 17 14.92 16.35 -1.90
C ASN A 17 13.64 16.86 -2.57
N PHE A 18 12.87 17.70 -1.86
CA PHE A 18 11.67 18.32 -2.40
C PHE A 18 11.96 19.21 -3.60
N VAL A 19 12.91 20.14 -3.50
CA VAL A 19 13.27 21.05 -4.60
C VAL A 19 13.77 20.28 -5.82
N MET A 20 14.58 19.24 -5.61
CA MET A 20 15.11 18.42 -6.69
C MET A 20 14.01 17.62 -7.42
N ASN A 21 13.00 17.16 -6.68
CA ASN A 21 11.95 16.28 -7.20
C ASN A 21 10.57 16.96 -7.38
N GLN A 22 10.47 18.27 -7.19
CA GLN A 22 9.19 19.00 -7.18
C GLN A 22 8.35 18.77 -8.44
N LYS A 23 9.00 18.80 -9.62
CA LYS A 23 8.33 18.60 -10.92
C LYS A 23 7.76 17.18 -11.02
N THR A 24 8.55 16.20 -10.60
CA THR A 24 8.13 14.79 -10.57
C THR A 24 6.96 14.58 -9.60
N TYR A 25 6.97 15.22 -8.44
CA TYR A 25 5.86 15.14 -7.49
C TYR A 25 4.59 15.79 -8.02
N LEU A 26 4.68 16.99 -8.60
CA LEU A 26 3.54 17.67 -9.21
C LEU A 26 2.94 16.84 -10.36
N LEU A 27 3.79 16.33 -11.26
CA LEU A 27 3.36 15.44 -12.36
C LEU A 27 2.72 14.14 -11.85
N SER A 28 3.25 13.58 -10.76
CA SER A 28 2.70 12.37 -10.15
C SER A 28 1.32 12.63 -9.55
N ILE A 29 1.14 13.74 -8.82
CA ILE A 29 -0.14 14.12 -8.21
C ILE A 29 -1.17 14.44 -9.30
N SER A 30 -0.78 15.20 -10.34
CA SER A 30 -1.69 15.52 -11.44
C SER A 30 -2.07 14.27 -12.25
N GLY A 31 -1.11 13.41 -12.57
CA GLY A 31 -1.36 12.16 -13.28
C GLY A 31 -2.24 11.19 -12.48
N LEU A 32 -2.00 11.08 -11.17
CA LEU A 32 -2.83 10.31 -10.26
C LEU A 32 -4.26 10.85 -10.21
N SER A 33 -4.41 12.17 -10.06
CA SER A 33 -5.73 12.81 -10.01
C SER A 33 -6.50 12.64 -11.32
N ALA A 34 -5.84 12.84 -12.46
CA ALA A 34 -6.45 12.61 -13.77
C ALA A 34 -6.82 11.15 -14.01
N GLY A 35 -5.93 10.21 -13.63
CA GLY A 35 -6.20 8.78 -13.75
C GLY A 35 -7.37 8.32 -12.88
N LEU A 36 -7.40 8.73 -11.60
CA LEU A 36 -8.53 8.47 -10.71
C LEU A 36 -9.83 9.08 -11.25
N PHE A 37 -9.77 10.32 -11.73
CA PHE A 37 -10.94 10.99 -12.30
C PHE A 37 -11.52 10.20 -13.48
N LEU A 38 -10.68 9.81 -14.45
CA LEU A 38 -11.12 9.07 -15.63
C LEU A 38 -11.67 7.70 -15.27
N VAL A 39 -10.99 6.94 -14.40
CA VAL A 39 -11.46 5.61 -13.97
C VAL A 39 -12.80 5.73 -13.26
N THR A 40 -12.94 6.66 -12.31
CA THR A 40 -14.20 6.86 -11.58
C THR A 40 -15.32 7.36 -12.50
N LEU A 41 -15.02 8.23 -13.48
CA LEU A 41 -16.01 8.71 -14.45
C LEU A 41 -16.54 7.57 -15.31
N VAL A 42 -15.65 6.75 -15.88
CA VAL A 42 -16.04 5.59 -16.71
C VAL A 42 -16.87 4.60 -15.92
N MET A 43 -16.47 4.32 -14.67
CA MET A 43 -17.19 3.40 -13.78
C MET A 43 -18.58 3.95 -13.41
N SER A 44 -18.68 5.24 -13.10
CA SER A 44 -19.95 5.90 -12.74
C SER A 44 -20.92 5.99 -13.92
N TYR A 45 -20.39 6.19 -15.13
CA TYR A 45 -21.19 6.23 -16.35
C TYR A 45 -21.75 4.85 -16.72
N ASN A 46 -20.99 3.77 -16.49
CA ASN A 46 -21.42 2.43 -16.87
C ASN A 46 -22.56 1.91 -15.97
N LYS A 47 -23.66 1.47 -16.58
CA LYS A 47 -24.86 1.05 -15.82
C LYS A 47 -24.63 -0.17 -14.94
N SER A 48 -23.84 -1.12 -15.42
CA SER A 48 -23.51 -2.36 -14.73
C SER A 48 -22.54 -2.17 -13.57
N LEU A 49 -21.81 -1.06 -13.53
CA LEU A 49 -20.74 -0.79 -12.57
C LEU A 49 -21.06 0.40 -11.64
N ALA A 50 -22.28 0.93 -11.73
CA ALA A 50 -22.71 2.05 -10.90
C ALA A 50 -22.48 1.73 -9.42
N TYR A 51 -21.83 2.68 -8.74
CA TYR A 51 -21.43 2.49 -7.37
C TYR A 51 -22.62 2.55 -6.43
N ASN A 52 -22.98 1.41 -5.86
CA ASN A 52 -23.72 1.36 -4.60
C ASN A 52 -22.74 1.58 -3.43
N ASN A 53 -23.26 1.93 -2.25
CA ASN A 53 -22.46 2.09 -1.02
C ASN A 53 -21.57 0.86 -0.71
N SER A 54 -21.93 -0.33 -1.19
CA SER A 54 -21.13 -1.55 -1.04
C SER A 54 -19.86 -1.60 -1.91
N ASN A 55 -19.83 -0.90 -3.04
CA ASN A 55 -18.79 -1.02 -4.06
C ASN A 55 -17.66 0.01 -3.86
N TRP A 56 -17.95 1.11 -3.17
CA TRP A 56 -16.98 2.17 -2.86
C TRP A 56 -15.79 1.67 -2.02
N PRO A 57 -15.97 0.91 -0.93
CA PRO A 57 -14.85 0.44 -0.11
C PRO A 57 -13.86 -0.48 -0.83
N PRO A 58 -14.26 -1.56 -1.54
CA PRO A 58 -13.30 -2.37 -2.27
C PRO A 58 -12.62 -1.58 -3.39
N PHE A 59 -13.33 -0.68 -4.07
CA PHE A 59 -12.74 0.20 -5.07
C PHE A 59 -11.67 1.14 -4.48
N PHE A 60 -11.95 1.73 -3.32
CA PHE A 60 -11.00 2.56 -2.58
C PHE A 60 -9.73 1.78 -2.22
N PHE A 61 -9.86 0.59 -1.63
CA PHE A 61 -8.70 -0.24 -1.25
C PHE A 61 -7.89 -0.71 -2.46
N ILE A 62 -8.55 -1.07 -3.56
CA ILE A 62 -7.88 -1.48 -4.80
C ILE A 62 -7.11 -0.30 -5.40
N CYS A 63 -7.74 0.87 -5.52
CA CYS A 63 -7.07 2.08 -6.02
C CYS A 63 -5.89 2.46 -5.13
N MET A 64 -6.08 2.40 -3.81
CA MET A 64 -5.02 2.64 -2.83
C MET A 64 -3.85 1.68 -3.03
N ALA A 65 -4.11 0.37 -3.20
CA ALA A 65 -3.06 -0.61 -3.43
C ALA A 65 -2.32 -0.39 -4.77
N ILE A 66 -3.05 -0.15 -5.86
CA ILE A 66 -2.49 0.10 -7.20
C ILE A 66 -1.60 1.34 -7.21
N VAL A 67 -1.97 2.38 -6.46
CA VAL A 67 -1.21 3.64 -6.40
C VAL A 67 -0.05 3.55 -5.43
N LEU A 68 -0.29 3.08 -4.19
CA LEU A 68 0.71 3.14 -3.13
C LEU A 68 1.80 2.08 -3.28
N LEU A 69 1.50 0.85 -3.71
CA LEU A 69 2.51 -0.20 -3.81
C LEU A 69 3.64 0.16 -4.78
N PRO A 70 3.39 0.71 -5.98
CA PRO A 70 4.46 1.20 -6.86
C PRO A 70 5.26 2.34 -6.26
N VAL A 71 4.59 3.30 -5.59
CA VAL A 71 5.26 4.45 -4.97
C VAL A 71 6.19 4.02 -3.84
N ILE A 72 5.71 3.11 -2.99
CA ILE A 72 6.46 2.56 -1.85
C ILE A 72 7.55 1.60 -2.32
N GLY A 73 7.29 0.79 -3.35
CA GLY A 73 8.31 -0.02 -4.04
C GLY A 73 9.39 0.83 -4.74
N HIS A 74 9.17 2.13 -4.86
CA HIS A 74 10.12 3.12 -5.38
C HIS A 74 10.71 4.02 -4.28
N SER A 75 10.72 3.59 -3.01
CA SER A 75 11.21 4.44 -1.91
C SER A 75 12.71 4.76 -1.98
N PHE A 76 13.54 3.84 -2.52
CA PHE A 76 14.98 4.06 -2.63
C PHE A 76 15.48 4.09 -4.09
N PRO A 77 15.13 5.12 -4.89
CA PRO A 77 15.50 5.19 -6.30
C PRO A 77 17.01 5.36 -6.52
N PHE A 78 17.67 6.02 -5.58
CA PHE A 78 19.10 6.32 -5.66
C PHE A 78 19.99 5.08 -5.55
N LEU A 79 19.51 4.00 -4.94
CA LEU A 79 20.25 2.73 -4.83
C LEU A 79 20.32 1.94 -6.16
N ARG A 80 19.55 2.36 -7.18
CA ARG A 80 19.42 1.62 -8.44
C ARG A 80 20.59 1.82 -9.39
N LYS A 81 21.24 2.99 -9.34
CA LYS A 81 22.40 3.34 -10.17
C LYS A 81 23.58 3.69 -9.28
N LYS A 82 24.77 3.19 -9.62
CA LYS A 82 26.01 3.44 -8.85
C LYS A 82 26.30 4.94 -8.69
N GLU A 83 26.12 5.70 -9.77
CA GLU A 83 26.32 7.16 -9.77
C GLU A 83 25.37 7.90 -8.83
N LEU A 84 24.08 7.52 -8.83
CA LEU A 84 23.08 8.13 -7.95
C LEU A 84 23.33 7.75 -6.49
N SER A 85 23.78 6.51 -6.24
CA SER A 85 24.15 6.05 -4.92
C SER A 85 25.34 6.83 -4.36
N LEU A 86 26.38 7.06 -5.17
CA LEU A 86 27.53 7.86 -4.77
C LEU A 86 27.13 9.30 -4.42
N LYS A 87 26.36 9.96 -5.30
CA LYS A 87 25.82 11.31 -5.01
C LYS A 87 25.00 11.34 -3.73
N HIS A 88 24.20 10.29 -3.48
CA HIS A 88 23.38 10.19 -2.29
C HIS A 88 24.21 10.01 -1.01
N TYR A 89 25.29 9.23 -1.05
CA TYR A 89 26.18 9.06 0.11
C TYR A 89 27.02 10.31 0.40
N MET A 90 27.32 11.12 -0.62
CA MET A 90 28.02 12.40 -0.45
C MET A 90 27.17 13.49 0.23
N LEU A 91 25.85 13.30 0.33
CA LEU A 91 24.98 14.27 1.02
C LEU A 91 25.26 14.27 2.53
N PRO A 92 25.34 15.45 3.18
CA PRO A 92 25.67 15.60 4.60
C PRO A 92 24.46 15.29 5.49
N ALA A 93 23.89 14.10 5.35
CA ALA A 93 22.82 13.55 6.17
C ALA A 93 23.15 12.09 6.52
N SER A 94 22.81 11.67 7.73
CA SER A 94 23.06 10.30 8.20
C SER A 94 22.14 9.29 7.49
N VAL A 95 22.53 8.02 7.44
CA VAL A 95 21.66 6.95 6.89
C VAL A 95 20.33 6.88 7.61
N PHE A 96 20.33 7.07 8.93
CA PHE A 96 19.10 7.10 9.70
C PHE A 96 18.18 8.26 9.28
N GLU A 97 18.72 9.48 9.12
CA GLU A 97 17.94 10.63 8.63
C GLU A 97 17.35 10.38 7.23
N LYS A 98 18.14 9.81 6.33
CA LYS A 98 17.72 9.45 4.96
C LYS A 98 16.62 8.39 4.97
N PHE A 99 16.77 7.36 5.82
CA PHE A 99 15.78 6.30 6.00
C PHE A 99 14.47 6.84 6.58
N THR A 100 14.54 7.61 7.67
CA THR A 100 13.38 8.22 8.31
C THR A 100 12.66 9.17 7.35
N PHE A 101 13.38 9.90 6.51
CA PHE A 101 12.75 10.75 5.49
C PHE A 101 11.93 9.93 4.49
N GLU A 102 12.50 8.89 3.89
CA GLU A 102 11.77 8.05 2.93
C GLU A 102 10.62 7.30 3.62
N PHE A 103 10.80 6.85 4.87
CA PHE A 103 9.72 6.25 5.66
C PHE A 103 8.55 7.23 5.85
N ILE A 104 8.82 8.43 6.37
CA ILE A 104 7.78 9.45 6.59
C ILE A 104 7.13 9.84 5.27
N LEU A 105 7.91 10.09 4.22
CA LEU A 105 7.37 10.54 2.94
C LEU A 105 6.50 9.45 2.28
N LYS A 106 6.99 8.21 2.21
CA LYS A 106 6.40 7.14 1.39
C LYS A 106 5.34 6.33 2.14
N LEU A 107 5.50 6.09 3.43
CA LEU A 107 4.58 5.28 4.24
C LEU A 107 3.58 6.12 5.04
N ILE A 108 3.83 7.41 5.27
CA ILE A 108 2.92 8.28 6.03
C ILE A 108 2.33 9.35 5.11
N PHE A 109 3.17 10.26 4.60
CA PHE A 109 2.70 11.46 3.91
C PHE A 109 1.92 11.16 2.62
N ILE A 110 2.47 10.32 1.72
CA ILE A 110 1.79 9.99 0.46
C ILE A 110 0.48 9.22 0.68
N PRO A 111 0.43 8.17 1.54
CA PRO A 111 -0.83 7.52 1.88
C PRO A 111 -1.86 8.49 2.45
N THR A 112 -1.49 9.36 3.39
CA THR A 112 -2.40 10.40 3.92
C THR A 112 -2.90 11.33 2.82
N LEU A 113 -2.02 11.79 1.94
CA LEU A 113 -2.37 12.64 0.81
C LEU A 113 -3.33 11.93 -0.16
N PHE A 114 -3.12 10.62 -0.42
CA PHE A 114 -4.05 9.83 -1.22
C PHE A 114 -5.44 9.76 -0.56
N VAL A 115 -5.49 9.50 0.75
CA VAL A 115 -6.77 9.48 1.48
C VAL A 115 -7.51 10.80 1.27
N LEU A 116 -6.83 11.94 1.35
CA LEU A 116 -7.44 13.28 1.15
C LEU A 116 -7.86 13.56 -0.30
N ILE A 117 -7.06 13.15 -1.29
CA ILE A 117 -7.34 13.44 -2.71
C ILE A 117 -8.47 12.55 -3.25
N PHE A 118 -8.54 11.30 -2.80
CA PHE A 118 -9.50 10.33 -3.31
C PHE A 118 -10.97 10.79 -3.30
N PRO A 119 -11.56 11.27 -2.18
CA PRO A 119 -12.95 11.72 -2.16
C PRO A 119 -13.16 12.95 -3.05
N LEU A 120 -12.22 13.89 -3.06
CA LEU A 120 -12.31 15.11 -3.86
C LEU A 120 -12.41 14.76 -5.35
N VAL A 121 -11.49 13.95 -5.84
CA VAL A 121 -11.43 13.56 -7.25
C VAL A 121 -12.61 12.65 -7.62
N SER A 122 -12.96 11.69 -6.77
CA SER A 122 -14.04 10.75 -7.06
C SER A 122 -15.40 11.43 -7.08
N ASN A 123 -15.68 12.34 -6.16
CA ASN A 123 -16.96 13.07 -6.13
C ASN A 123 -17.06 14.08 -7.28
N LEU A 124 -15.94 14.69 -7.68
CA LEU A 124 -15.89 15.49 -8.91
C LEU A 124 -16.20 14.65 -10.15
N ALA A 125 -15.66 13.43 -10.24
CA ALA A 125 -15.93 12.52 -11.35
C ALA A 125 -17.40 12.05 -11.37
N VAL A 126 -17.98 11.74 -10.21
CA VAL A 126 -19.41 11.40 -10.06
C VAL A 126 -20.29 12.57 -10.49
N SER A 127 -19.97 13.79 -10.05
CA SER A 127 -20.71 15.00 -10.43
C SER A 127 -20.60 15.29 -11.93
N ALA A 128 -19.43 15.05 -12.53
CA ALA A 128 -19.25 15.17 -13.98
C ALA A 128 -20.07 14.12 -14.74
N ALA A 129 -20.11 12.87 -14.25
CA ALA A 129 -20.92 11.82 -14.84
C ALA A 129 -22.42 12.15 -14.76
N ASP A 130 -22.87 12.68 -13.62
CA ASP A 130 -24.25 13.12 -13.41
C ASP A 130 -24.64 14.26 -14.37
N PHE A 131 -23.76 15.25 -14.55
CA PHE A 131 -23.94 16.32 -15.52
C PHE A 131 -24.05 15.80 -16.96
N ILE A 132 -23.14 14.90 -17.38
CA ILE A 132 -23.18 14.29 -18.72
C ILE A 132 -24.47 13.50 -18.94
N TYR A 133 -24.96 12.86 -17.89
CA TYR A 133 -26.16 12.03 -17.94
C TYR A 133 -27.43 12.87 -18.12
N HIS A 134 -27.57 13.97 -17.36
CA HIS A 134 -28.72 14.88 -17.42
C HIS A 134 -28.80 15.70 -18.71
N VAL A 135 -27.67 15.96 -19.37
CA VAL A 135 -27.66 16.66 -20.66
C VAL A 135 -28.22 15.80 -21.81
N ASN A 136 -28.24 14.47 -21.65
CA ASN A 136 -28.76 13.55 -22.67
C ASN A 136 -30.24 13.23 -22.42
N PRO A 137 -31.17 13.63 -23.30
CA PRO A 137 -32.61 13.51 -23.07
C PRO A 137 -33.15 12.06 -23.10
N ASP A 138 -32.41 11.11 -23.67
CA ASP A 138 -32.82 9.70 -23.79
C ASP A 138 -32.54 8.87 -22.52
N ASN A 139 -31.99 9.49 -21.49
CA ASN A 139 -31.49 8.81 -20.31
C ASN A 139 -32.55 8.73 -19.20
N THR A 140 -32.79 7.51 -18.67
CA THR A 140 -33.68 7.26 -17.53
C THR A 140 -33.08 7.78 -16.23
N PRO A 141 -33.81 8.51 -15.36
CA PRO A 141 -33.25 9.04 -14.11
C PRO A 141 -32.48 7.99 -13.30
N ARG A 142 -31.28 8.37 -12.84
CA ARG A 142 -30.31 7.50 -12.17
C ARG A 142 -29.79 8.19 -10.92
N ASP A 143 -29.74 7.45 -9.83
CA ASP A 143 -29.14 7.92 -8.58
C ASP A 143 -27.61 7.77 -8.64
N PHE A 144 -26.92 8.90 -8.66
CA PHE A 144 -25.47 8.95 -8.54
C PHE A 144 -25.09 9.06 -7.06
N ILE A 145 -24.43 8.03 -6.53
CA ILE A 145 -24.03 7.98 -5.12
C ILE A 145 -22.59 8.47 -5.00
N SER A 146 -22.40 9.58 -4.29
CA SER A 146 -21.08 10.13 -3.97
C SER A 146 -20.33 9.26 -2.97
N PHE A 147 -19.00 9.27 -3.04
CA PHE A 147 -18.15 8.62 -2.06
C PHE A 147 -18.24 9.33 -0.70
N SER A 148 -18.43 8.53 0.35
CA SER A 148 -18.28 8.93 1.75
C SER A 148 -17.39 7.94 2.49
N TYR A 149 -16.59 8.43 3.44
CA TYR A 149 -15.84 7.57 4.34
C TYR A 149 -16.72 6.71 5.22
N ASP A 150 -17.97 7.09 5.47
CA ASP A 150 -18.90 6.27 6.26
C ASP A 150 -19.10 4.89 5.60
N ALA A 151 -19.12 4.84 4.27
CA ALA A 151 -19.18 3.57 3.55
C ALA A 151 -17.94 2.71 3.81
N VAL A 152 -16.76 3.33 3.92
CA VAL A 152 -15.51 2.62 4.23
C VAL A 152 -15.49 2.15 5.69
N TYR A 153 -15.85 3.03 6.63
CA TYR A 153 -15.88 2.71 8.05
C TYR A 153 -16.91 1.64 8.38
N THR A 154 -18.12 1.72 7.84
CA THR A 154 -19.15 0.69 8.06
C THR A 154 -18.72 -0.69 7.55
N VAL A 155 -17.94 -0.76 6.48
CA VAL A 155 -17.37 -2.02 5.98
C VAL A 155 -16.26 -2.57 6.88
N ILE A 156 -15.47 -1.70 7.51
CA ILE A 156 -14.44 -2.09 8.49
C ILE A 156 -15.08 -2.50 9.84
N ASP A 157 -16.11 -1.77 10.26
CA ASP A 157 -16.71 -1.85 11.59
C ASP A 157 -17.75 -2.96 11.75
N LYS A 158 -18.38 -3.43 10.64
CA LYS A 158 -19.36 -4.53 10.64
C LYS A 158 -18.85 -5.91 11.09
N ASN A 159 -17.75 -5.96 11.86
CA ASN A 159 -17.06 -7.15 12.36
C ASN A 159 -16.80 -8.21 11.28
N ASN A 160 -16.69 -7.77 10.04
CA ASN A 160 -16.42 -8.65 8.92
C ASN A 160 -14.90 -8.85 8.89
N GLY A 161 -14.44 -9.93 9.54
CA GLY A 161 -13.02 -10.26 9.70
C GLY A 161 -12.23 -10.20 8.39
N PHE A 162 -12.89 -10.50 7.27
CA PHE A 162 -12.32 -10.39 5.93
C PHE A 162 -11.77 -8.99 5.59
N ASN A 163 -12.53 -7.92 5.84
CA ASN A 163 -12.11 -6.56 5.47
C ASN A 163 -10.92 -6.08 6.32
N LYS A 164 -10.89 -6.46 7.60
CA LYS A 164 -9.76 -6.19 8.50
C LYS A 164 -8.50 -6.92 8.02
N VAL A 165 -8.64 -8.18 7.60
CA VAL A 165 -7.53 -8.95 7.00
C VAL A 165 -7.04 -8.30 5.71
N VAL A 166 -7.93 -7.88 4.81
CA VAL A 166 -7.55 -7.21 3.56
C VAL A 166 -6.78 -5.91 3.84
N ALA A 167 -7.29 -5.06 4.74
CA ALA A 167 -6.59 -3.83 5.12
C ALA A 167 -5.20 -4.11 5.69
N LEU A 168 -5.07 -5.17 6.49
CA LEU A 168 -3.80 -5.54 7.11
C LEU A 168 -2.83 -6.21 6.11
N LEU A 169 -3.34 -6.92 5.11
CA LEU A 169 -2.54 -7.41 3.98
C LEU A 169 -2.00 -6.26 3.13
N ILE A 170 -2.80 -5.20 2.92
CA ILE A 170 -2.34 -4.00 2.20
C ILE A 170 -1.23 -3.29 2.98
N THR A 171 -1.37 -3.13 4.30
CA THR A 171 -0.31 -2.49 5.10
C THR A 171 0.96 -3.33 5.17
N THR A 172 0.85 -4.64 5.38
CA THR A 172 2.03 -5.52 5.38
C THR A 172 2.73 -5.60 4.03
N SER A 173 1.97 -5.65 2.92
CA SER A 173 2.55 -5.60 1.57
C SER A 173 3.23 -4.26 1.29
N ALA A 174 2.72 -3.15 1.82
CA ALA A 174 3.40 -1.86 1.77
C ALA A 174 4.76 -1.89 2.50
N PHE A 175 4.83 -2.44 3.72
CA PHE A 175 6.11 -2.59 4.43
C PHE A 175 7.09 -3.51 3.69
N LEU A 176 6.61 -4.62 3.12
CA LEU A 176 7.45 -5.53 2.33
C LEU A 176 7.94 -4.88 1.04
N ALA A 177 7.10 -4.09 0.35
CA ALA A 177 7.50 -3.33 -0.82
C ALA A 177 8.57 -2.28 -0.48
N PHE A 178 8.42 -1.61 0.66
CA PHE A 178 9.40 -0.66 1.18
C PHE A 178 10.75 -1.33 1.42
N THR A 179 10.74 -2.46 2.13
CA THR A 179 11.94 -3.26 2.40
C THR A 179 12.59 -3.81 1.15
N GLY A 180 11.82 -4.38 0.23
CA GLY A 180 12.39 -4.88 -1.00
C GLY A 180 12.95 -3.79 -1.90
N SER A 181 12.45 -2.55 -1.78
CA SER A 181 13.08 -1.41 -2.46
C SER A 181 14.47 -1.09 -1.94
N SER A 182 14.79 -1.42 -0.67
CA SER A 182 16.16 -1.30 -0.16
C SER A 182 17.03 -2.50 -0.54
N VAL A 183 16.44 -3.69 -0.68
CA VAL A 183 17.15 -4.94 -0.97
C VAL A 183 17.47 -5.14 -2.45
N PHE A 184 16.55 -4.81 -3.36
CA PHE A 184 16.70 -5.12 -4.78
C PHE A 184 17.09 -3.89 -5.61
N LYS A 185 18.20 -3.98 -6.35
CA LYS A 185 18.68 -2.89 -7.23
C LYS A 185 17.82 -2.72 -8.50
N LYS A 186 17.39 -3.84 -9.10
CA LYS A 186 16.60 -3.86 -10.34
C LYS A 186 15.24 -4.49 -10.06
N TYR A 187 14.18 -3.85 -10.55
CA TYR A 187 12.78 -4.28 -10.45
C TYR A 187 12.36 -4.70 -9.03
N PRO A 188 12.51 -3.81 -8.02
CA PRO A 188 12.27 -4.17 -6.63
C PRO A 188 10.85 -4.69 -6.39
N LEU A 189 9.84 -4.03 -6.97
CA LEU A 189 8.44 -4.44 -6.80
C LEU A 189 8.17 -5.83 -7.37
N ILE A 190 8.63 -6.12 -8.60
CA ILE A 190 8.41 -7.43 -9.23
C ILE A 190 9.07 -8.52 -8.38
N LYS A 191 10.29 -8.28 -7.89
CA LYS A 191 11.00 -9.24 -7.05
C LYS A 191 10.36 -9.44 -5.69
N THR A 192 9.83 -8.39 -5.07
CA THR A 192 9.08 -8.52 -3.81
C THR A 192 7.80 -9.33 -3.99
N VAL A 193 7.07 -9.10 -5.08
CA VAL A 193 5.83 -9.84 -5.34
C VAL A 193 6.13 -11.31 -5.63
N LEU A 194 7.15 -11.60 -6.44
CA LEU A 194 7.59 -12.98 -6.70
C LEU A 194 8.09 -13.67 -5.42
N PHE A 195 8.87 -12.96 -4.60
CA PHE A 195 9.35 -13.50 -3.33
C PHE A 195 8.20 -13.79 -2.37
N LEU A 196 7.24 -12.87 -2.25
CA LEU A 196 6.03 -13.06 -1.44
C LEU A 196 5.20 -14.24 -1.94
N GLY A 197 4.99 -14.35 -3.25
CA GLY A 197 4.28 -15.47 -3.86
C GLY A 197 4.96 -16.81 -3.57
N CYS A 198 6.29 -16.87 -3.73
CA CYS A 198 7.08 -18.06 -3.41
C CYS A 198 7.01 -18.42 -1.91
N LEU A 199 7.05 -17.42 -1.02
CA LEU A 199 6.92 -17.61 0.42
C LEU A 199 5.55 -18.18 0.77
N ILE A 200 4.47 -17.60 0.25
CA ILE A 200 3.09 -18.08 0.47
C ILE A 200 2.95 -19.54 0.00
N LEU A 201 3.43 -19.86 -1.21
CA LEU A 201 3.39 -21.22 -1.73
C LEU A 201 4.22 -22.20 -0.88
N SER A 202 5.37 -21.77 -0.38
CA SER A 202 6.23 -22.58 0.50
C SER A 202 5.57 -22.85 1.84
N VAL A 203 4.90 -21.85 2.43
CA VAL A 203 4.16 -21.99 3.69
C VAL A 203 2.97 -22.92 3.51
N ILE A 204 2.16 -22.72 2.47
CA ILE A 204 1.03 -23.60 2.15
C ILE A 204 1.52 -25.03 1.92
N GLY A 205 2.60 -25.22 1.15
CA GLY A 205 3.21 -26.52 0.90
C GLY A 205 3.75 -27.18 2.16
N TYR A 206 4.40 -26.42 3.04
CA TYR A 206 4.88 -26.92 4.34
C TYR A 206 3.73 -27.39 5.23
N PHE A 207 2.67 -26.58 5.36
CA PHE A 207 1.47 -26.98 6.12
C PHE A 207 0.83 -28.23 5.51
N TYR A 208 0.72 -28.31 4.18
CA TYR A 208 0.19 -29.48 3.50
C TYR A 208 0.98 -30.77 3.83
N ILE A 209 2.31 -30.73 3.74
CA ILE A 209 3.18 -31.88 4.07
C ILE A 209 3.09 -32.26 5.56
N LEU A 210 3.08 -31.26 6.44
CA LEU A 210 2.98 -31.47 7.89
C LEU A 210 1.65 -32.16 8.25
N MET A 211 0.54 -31.71 7.65
CA MET A 211 -0.77 -32.33 7.83
C MET A 211 -0.81 -33.77 7.33
N GLN A 212 -0.19 -34.03 6.17
CA GLN A 212 -0.08 -35.39 5.62
C GLN A 212 0.70 -36.32 6.57
N LYS A 213 1.80 -35.83 7.16
CA LYS A 213 2.62 -36.61 8.11
C LYS A 213 1.93 -36.87 9.44
N LEU A 214 1.12 -35.93 9.92
CA LEU A 214 0.41 -36.05 11.20
C LEU A 214 -0.84 -36.96 11.13
N ARG A 215 -1.16 -37.56 9.96
CA ARG A 215 -2.35 -38.41 9.76
C ARG A 215 -3.63 -37.77 10.30
N LEU A 216 -3.75 -36.45 10.12
CA LEU A 216 -4.96 -35.71 10.46
C LEU A 216 -6.01 -36.01 9.38
N GLU A 217 -6.60 -37.21 9.46
CA GLU A 217 -7.60 -37.73 8.52
C GLU A 217 -8.85 -36.84 8.39
N ASN A 218 -9.10 -36.00 9.41
CA ASN A 218 -10.25 -35.10 9.45
C ASN A 218 -10.07 -33.80 8.62
N GLY A 219 -8.94 -33.64 7.92
CA GLY A 219 -8.69 -32.53 7.00
C GLY A 219 -8.33 -31.20 7.67
N ILE A 220 -7.88 -30.23 6.86
CA ILE A 220 -7.39 -28.91 7.30
C ILE A 220 -8.41 -28.18 8.18
N ALA A 221 -9.69 -28.26 7.84
CA ALA A 221 -10.76 -27.57 8.56
C ALA A 221 -10.92 -28.08 10.00
N TYR A 222 -10.73 -29.39 10.24
CA TYR A 222 -10.86 -29.96 11.58
C TYR A 222 -9.70 -29.57 12.50
N THR A 223 -8.45 -29.71 12.02
CA THR A 223 -7.26 -29.30 12.79
C THR A 223 -7.24 -27.80 13.04
N PHE A 224 -7.68 -27.01 12.07
CA PHE A 224 -7.78 -25.56 12.25
C PHE A 224 -8.82 -25.20 13.32
N LYS A 225 -9.99 -25.86 13.30
CA LYS A 225 -11.04 -25.72 14.32
C LYS A 225 -10.64 -26.29 15.69
N SER A 226 -9.70 -27.23 15.75
CA SER A 226 -9.18 -27.75 17.02
C SER A 226 -8.05 -26.90 17.62
N LEU A 227 -7.23 -26.27 16.77
CA LEU A 227 -6.16 -25.36 17.19
C LEU A 227 -6.69 -23.98 17.57
N PHE A 228 -7.76 -23.54 16.91
CA PHE A 228 -8.43 -22.28 17.19
C PHE A 228 -9.86 -22.57 17.62
N SER A 229 -10.12 -22.37 18.92
CA SER A 229 -11.41 -22.60 19.56
C SER A 229 -12.52 -21.73 18.96
N SER A 230 -12.12 -20.60 18.37
CA SER A 230 -12.99 -19.69 17.64
C SER A 230 -12.27 -19.05 16.45
N ASP A 231 -13.02 -18.66 15.42
CA ASP A 231 -12.49 -17.90 14.26
C ASP A 231 -11.78 -16.60 14.69
N THR A 232 -12.15 -16.06 15.86
CA THR A 232 -11.55 -14.84 16.40
C THR A 232 -10.10 -15.05 16.88
N GLU A 233 -9.77 -16.21 17.45
CA GLU A 233 -8.42 -16.53 17.90
C GLU A 233 -7.47 -16.71 16.73
N ALA A 234 -7.92 -17.39 15.67
CA ALA A 234 -7.17 -17.56 14.44
C ALA A 234 -6.84 -16.23 13.77
N LEU A 235 -7.84 -15.34 13.67
CA LEU A 235 -7.65 -14.00 13.11
C LEU A 235 -6.70 -13.16 13.95
N ASN A 236 -6.80 -13.22 15.28
CA ASN A 236 -5.88 -12.51 16.17
C ASN A 236 -4.43 -12.99 16.04
N ALA A 237 -4.21 -14.30 15.98
CA ALA A 237 -2.88 -14.86 15.75
C ALA A 237 -2.29 -14.41 14.41
N LEU A 238 -3.11 -14.40 13.36
CA LEU A 238 -2.73 -13.89 12.03
C LEU A 238 -2.37 -12.39 12.09
N TYR A 239 -3.12 -11.58 12.84
CA TYR A 239 -2.81 -10.15 13.01
C TYR A 239 -1.47 -9.94 13.70
N ILE A 240 -1.21 -10.66 14.81
CA ILE A 240 0.07 -10.56 15.53
C ILE A 240 1.23 -10.95 14.61
N PHE A 241 1.09 -12.06 13.87
CA PHE A 241 2.10 -12.51 12.93
C PHE A 241 2.40 -11.47 11.84
N LEU A 242 1.37 -10.88 11.26
CA LEU A 242 1.51 -9.89 10.20
C LEU A 242 2.13 -8.58 10.71
N ILE A 243 1.77 -8.11 11.91
CA ILE A 243 2.40 -6.95 12.55
C ILE A 243 3.88 -7.23 12.83
N PHE A 244 4.19 -8.41 13.38
CA PHE A 244 5.57 -8.82 13.65
C PHE A 244 6.40 -8.88 12.36
N SER A 245 5.84 -9.46 11.29
CA SER A 245 6.45 -9.50 9.96
C SER A 245 6.75 -8.10 9.42
N ALA A 246 5.81 -7.16 9.55
CA ALA A 246 6.03 -5.76 9.16
C ALA A 246 7.18 -5.11 9.94
N LEU A 247 7.24 -5.29 11.26
CA LEU A 247 8.29 -4.74 12.11
C LEU A 247 9.67 -5.31 11.77
N CYS A 248 9.77 -6.62 11.56
CA CYS A 248 10.99 -7.28 11.11
C CYS A 248 11.43 -6.76 9.73
N SER A 249 10.47 -6.55 8.82
CA SER A 249 10.72 -6.03 7.49
C SER A 249 11.37 -4.63 7.53
N ILE A 250 10.77 -3.71 8.29
CA ILE A 250 11.29 -2.33 8.46
C ILE A 250 12.72 -2.36 9.05
N SER A 251 12.93 -3.18 10.08
CA SER A 251 14.24 -3.32 10.73
C SER A 251 15.29 -3.84 9.74
N TYR A 252 14.93 -4.86 8.95
CA TYR A 252 15.79 -5.40 7.91
C TYR A 252 16.12 -4.36 6.83
N ALA A 253 15.13 -3.55 6.43
CA ALA A 253 15.33 -2.48 5.45
C ALA A 253 16.41 -1.48 5.89
N TYR A 254 16.38 -1.10 7.17
CA TYR A 254 17.36 -0.19 7.76
C TYR A 254 18.76 -0.80 7.79
N PHE A 255 18.91 -2.04 8.28
CA PHE A 255 20.22 -2.70 8.31
C PHE A 255 20.80 -2.88 6.91
N LYS A 256 19.96 -3.18 5.92
CA LYS A 256 20.42 -3.33 4.53
C LYS A 256 20.91 -2.03 3.92
N LEU A 257 20.29 -0.89 4.27
CA LEU A 257 20.78 0.43 3.87
C LEU A 257 22.14 0.73 4.50
N LYS A 258 22.29 0.42 5.80
CA LYS A 258 23.55 0.61 6.51
C LYS A 258 24.68 -0.24 5.92
N GLU A 259 24.42 -1.50 5.59
CA GLU A 259 25.38 -2.40 4.95
C GLU A 259 25.87 -1.86 3.59
N ARG A 260 25.02 -1.13 2.86
CA ARG A 260 25.36 -0.58 1.53
C ARG A 260 26.14 0.72 1.56
N GLU A 261 26.23 1.37 2.71
CA GLU A 261 27.02 2.59 2.89
C GLU A 261 28.51 2.27 3.12
N VAL A 262 28.80 1.12 3.73
CA VAL A 262 30.15 0.58 3.96
C VAL A 262 30.73 0.01 2.67
#